data_AF-A0A4Q4TL01-F1
#
_entry.id   AF-A0A4Q4TL01-F1
#
_cell.length_a   1.000
_cell.length_b   1.000
_cell.length_c   1.000
_cell.angle_alpha   90.00
_cell.angle_beta   90.00
_cell.angle_gamma   90.00
#
_symmetry.space_group_name_H-M   'P 1'
#
loop_
_entity.id
_entity.type
_entity.pdbx_description
1 polymer ?
#
loop_
_entity_poly.entity_id
_entity_poly.type
_entity_poly.pdbx_seq_one_letter_code
_entity_poly.pdbx_strand_id
1 'polypeptide(L)'
;MSDAESNKSTNKKGEKKEMTLAHRHKSMPTYYPLDNTYVVDLEPGSYMPRDLMNFSVKTFWLREDDDLSLRHEDARKSFTRTFLQSRAKFDQEFEGDKTLNVHIRDVNNLRAHIDNFFFFGQLRDHVDVDLGMDVVAPTEDGSVKEGWNGYTVLRGDQCHLKINIASKNQIFPLITIAETLVHEMAHAYLMLFSARNCEKCDKARLSTIGLPGDGHGLVFQMLHRIMVTTIREWDDGLKDLAAKDCPGLQVSQSARALARQAYKALPSAEKEAYRKPRSLLQAQRHLIRITDDEEVLVDLTLRDRALRAEEDIRVRKSRAKGNDRKQMELQRLEKATKRTAEEQR
;
A
#
# COMPACT_ATOMS: atom_id res chain seq x y z
N MET A 1 46.44 -38.65 42.68
CA MET A 1 45.61 -39.29 41.64
C MET A 1 44.18 -39.21 42.15
N SER A 2 43.53 -38.05 42.07
CA SER A 2 42.73 -37.53 40.94
C SER A 2 41.47 -38.36 40.67
N ASP A 3 40.42 -37.95 41.37
CA ASP A 3 38.97 -37.97 41.14
C ASP A 3 38.39 -38.74 39.94
N ALA A 4 37.29 -39.46 40.20
CA ALA A 4 36.08 -39.40 39.39
C ALA A 4 34.86 -39.91 40.20
N GLU A 5 34.05 -38.97 40.67
CA GLU A 5 32.67 -39.18 41.08
C GLU A 5 31.80 -39.54 39.87
N SER A 6 30.93 -40.53 40.03
CA SER A 6 29.80 -40.80 39.14
C SER A 6 28.60 -41.07 40.02
N ASN A 7 27.72 -40.09 40.17
CA ASN A 7 26.39 -40.33 40.73
C ASN A 7 25.29 -39.71 39.87
N LYS A 8 24.37 -40.61 39.50
CA LYS A 8 23.09 -40.40 38.81
C LYS A 8 22.29 -39.29 39.48
N SER A 9 21.67 -38.42 38.67
CA SER A 9 20.49 -37.68 39.08
C SER A 9 19.49 -37.53 37.93
N THR A 10 18.40 -38.27 38.08
CA THR A 10 17.01 -37.97 37.70
C THR A 10 16.66 -37.44 36.31
N ASN A 11 16.01 -38.34 35.56
CA ASN A 11 14.91 -38.09 34.64
C ASN A 11 13.92 -37.02 35.18
N LYS A 12 13.78 -35.90 34.46
CA LYS A 12 12.57 -35.07 34.51
C LYS A 12 12.03 -34.84 33.10
N LYS A 13 10.88 -35.48 32.88
CA LYS A 13 9.69 -35.06 32.13
C LYS A 13 9.87 -34.01 31.04
N GLY A 14 9.45 -34.41 29.84
CA GLY A 14 9.35 -33.60 28.65
C GLY A 14 8.63 -32.28 28.88
N GLU A 15 9.37 -31.20 28.72
CA GLU A 15 8.82 -29.99 28.16
C GLU A 15 8.59 -30.26 26.67
N LYS A 16 7.32 -30.41 26.29
CA LYS A 16 6.91 -30.04 24.93
C LYS A 16 7.40 -28.61 24.75
N LYS A 17 8.53 -28.41 24.09
CA LYS A 17 8.80 -27.16 23.39
C LYS A 17 7.55 -26.93 22.54
N GLU A 18 6.73 -25.97 22.94
CA GLU A 18 5.85 -25.30 21.99
C GLU A 18 6.74 -24.97 20.82
N MET A 19 6.55 -25.71 19.72
CA MET A 19 7.04 -25.28 18.43
C MET A 19 6.33 -23.94 18.23
N THR A 20 7.00 -22.86 18.59
CA THR A 20 6.65 -21.51 18.14
C THR A 20 6.59 -21.63 16.63
N LEU A 21 5.38 -21.75 16.10
CA LEU A 21 5.11 -21.79 14.68
C LEU A 21 5.81 -20.55 14.11
N ALA A 22 6.90 -20.77 13.40
CA ALA A 22 7.63 -19.69 12.76
C ALA A 22 6.62 -18.94 11.89
N HIS A 23 6.25 -17.73 12.31
CA HIS A 23 5.28 -16.92 11.59
C HIS A 23 5.79 -16.74 10.16
N ARG A 24 5.06 -17.33 9.20
CA ARG A 24 5.36 -17.23 7.77
C ARG A 24 4.42 -16.20 7.17
N HIS A 25 5.00 -15.15 6.60
CA HIS A 25 4.25 -14.15 5.83
C HIS A 25 3.66 -14.79 4.58
N LYS A 26 2.45 -14.35 4.19
CA LYS A 26 1.92 -14.69 2.88
C LYS A 26 2.80 -14.06 1.79
N SER A 27 3.06 -14.82 0.73
CA SER A 27 3.81 -14.32 -0.41
C SER A 27 2.91 -13.47 -1.31
N MET A 28 3.41 -12.31 -1.73
CA MET A 28 2.74 -11.50 -2.75
C MET A 28 2.87 -12.15 -4.14
N PRO A 29 1.87 -11.99 -5.02
CA PRO A 29 1.99 -12.45 -6.40
C PRO A 29 3.18 -11.79 -7.11
N THR A 30 3.84 -12.53 -7.98
CA THR A 30 5.02 -12.03 -8.71
C THR A 30 4.67 -10.96 -9.75
N TYR A 31 3.42 -10.88 -10.19
CA TYR A 31 2.92 -9.93 -11.20
C TYR A 31 1.50 -9.44 -10.86
N TYR A 32 1.04 -8.38 -11.53
CA TYR A 32 -0.34 -7.91 -11.48
C TYR A 32 -0.86 -7.86 -12.93
N PRO A 33 -1.84 -8.69 -13.34
CA PRO A 33 -2.27 -8.75 -14.73
C PRO A 33 -2.85 -7.42 -15.22
N LEU A 34 -2.66 -7.13 -16.51
CA LEU A 34 -3.41 -6.09 -17.24
C LEU A 34 -4.91 -6.43 -17.39
N ASP A 35 -5.30 -7.66 -17.06
CA ASP A 35 -6.66 -8.18 -17.16
C ASP A 35 -7.56 -7.59 -16.06
N ASN A 36 -8.63 -6.91 -16.46
CA ASN A 36 -9.58 -6.24 -15.57
C ASN A 36 -10.37 -7.18 -14.66
N THR A 37 -10.39 -8.48 -14.98
CA THR A 37 -11.07 -9.47 -14.14
C THR A 37 -10.23 -9.87 -12.94
N TYR A 38 -8.94 -9.51 -12.93
CA TYR A 38 -8.06 -9.82 -11.82
C TYR A 38 -8.29 -8.85 -10.66
N VAL A 39 -8.78 -9.39 -9.55
CA VAL A 39 -8.91 -8.70 -8.28
C VAL A 39 -7.84 -9.25 -7.36
N VAL A 40 -6.99 -8.36 -6.84
CA VAL A 40 -6.12 -8.70 -5.71
C VAL A 40 -7.00 -8.76 -4.49
N ASP A 41 -6.87 -9.83 -3.70
CA ASP A 41 -7.54 -9.98 -2.40
C ASP A 41 -6.46 -10.14 -1.34
N LEU A 42 -6.24 -9.09 -0.55
CA LEU A 42 -5.22 -9.04 0.49
C LEU A 42 -5.81 -9.44 1.82
N GLU A 43 -5.21 -10.44 2.45
CA GLU A 43 -5.57 -10.76 3.84
C GLU A 43 -4.99 -9.73 4.82
N PRO A 44 -5.82 -9.11 5.68
CA PRO A 44 -5.34 -8.22 6.72
C PRO A 44 -4.32 -8.92 7.64
N GLY A 45 -3.25 -8.21 8.00
CA GLY A 45 -2.31 -8.67 9.02
C GLY A 45 -1.32 -9.77 8.58
N SER A 46 -1.10 -9.97 7.28
CA SER A 46 -0.43 -11.19 6.77
C SER A 46 0.85 -10.99 5.97
N TYR A 47 1.16 -9.77 5.52
CA TYR A 47 2.24 -9.55 4.54
C TYR A 47 3.44 -8.81 5.12
N MET A 48 4.61 -9.04 4.52
CA MET A 48 5.77 -8.20 4.79
C MET A 48 5.51 -6.78 4.24
N PRO A 49 5.71 -5.71 5.02
CA PRO A 49 5.51 -4.33 4.58
C PRO A 49 6.26 -3.99 3.28
N ARG A 50 7.49 -4.50 3.13
CA ARG A 50 8.31 -4.28 1.93
C ARG A 50 7.75 -5.00 0.71
N ASP A 51 7.19 -6.20 0.89
CA ASP A 51 6.60 -6.95 -0.21
C ASP A 51 5.29 -6.29 -0.66
N LEU A 52 4.50 -5.76 0.28
CA LEU A 52 3.33 -4.90 -0.02
C LEU A 52 3.73 -3.69 -0.85
N MET A 53 4.74 -2.92 -0.42
CA MET A 53 5.22 -1.75 -1.15
C MET A 53 5.74 -2.12 -2.54
N ASN A 54 6.62 -3.11 -2.66
CA ASN A 54 7.15 -3.53 -3.95
C ASN A 54 6.04 -4.00 -4.89
N PHE A 55 5.03 -4.71 -4.35
CA PHE A 55 3.89 -5.17 -5.12
C PHE A 55 3.02 -4.01 -5.59
N SER A 56 2.72 -3.02 -4.75
CA SER A 56 1.98 -1.82 -5.15
C SER A 56 2.75 -1.03 -6.21
N VAL A 57 4.01 -0.68 -5.94
CA VAL A 57 4.77 0.22 -6.81
C VAL A 57 4.95 -0.36 -8.22
N LYS A 58 5.17 -1.67 -8.37
CA LYS A 58 5.37 -2.27 -9.70
C LYS A 58 4.14 -2.20 -10.62
N THR A 59 2.94 -1.95 -10.08
CA THR A 59 1.70 -1.90 -10.88
C THR A 59 1.47 -0.54 -11.54
N PHE A 60 2.15 0.52 -11.07
CA PHE A 60 1.92 1.88 -11.57
C PHE A 60 3.18 2.70 -11.84
N TRP A 61 4.33 2.35 -11.26
CA TRP A 61 5.53 3.18 -11.38
C TRP A 61 6.09 3.20 -12.81
N LEU A 62 6.20 4.42 -13.38
CA LEU A 62 6.67 4.67 -14.75
C LEU A 62 5.98 3.76 -15.78
N ARG A 63 4.69 3.52 -15.57
CA ARG A 63 3.82 2.84 -16.54
C ARG A 63 2.99 3.88 -17.27
N GLU A 64 3.01 3.82 -18.59
CA GLU A 64 2.13 4.60 -19.46
C GLU A 64 0.75 3.94 -19.58
N ASP A 65 -0.22 4.60 -20.22
CA ASP A 65 -1.60 4.13 -20.36
C ASP A 65 -1.67 2.68 -20.87
N ASP A 66 -0.88 2.36 -21.90
CA ASP A 66 -0.85 1.03 -22.53
C ASP A 66 -0.27 -0.07 -21.60
N ASP A 67 0.46 0.32 -20.56
CA ASP A 67 1.07 -0.58 -19.57
C ASP A 67 0.26 -0.64 -18.25
N LEU A 68 -0.82 0.14 -18.12
CA LEU A 68 -1.73 0.10 -16.99
C LEU A 68 -2.88 -0.88 -17.27
N SER A 69 -3.40 -1.53 -16.23
CA SER A 69 -4.72 -2.18 -16.35
C SER A 69 -5.81 -1.12 -16.53
N LEU A 70 -6.93 -1.42 -17.18
CA LEU A 70 -8.00 -0.43 -17.37
C LEU A 70 -8.52 0.13 -16.04
N ARG A 71 -8.51 -0.66 -14.95
CA ARG A 71 -8.88 -0.16 -13.61
C ARG A 71 -7.98 1.00 -13.13
N HIS A 72 -6.67 0.88 -13.35
CA HIS A 72 -5.71 1.93 -12.99
C HIS A 72 -5.86 3.12 -13.94
N GLU A 73 -6.00 2.88 -15.24
CA GLU A 73 -6.23 3.93 -16.24
C GLU A 73 -7.49 4.76 -15.91
N ASP A 74 -8.62 4.08 -15.65
CA ASP A 74 -9.90 4.67 -15.28
C ASP A 74 -9.82 5.44 -13.97
N ALA A 75 -9.15 4.89 -12.95
CA ALA A 75 -8.97 5.54 -11.66
C ALA A 75 -8.17 6.84 -11.80
N ARG A 76 -7.07 6.82 -12.55
CA ARG A 76 -6.27 8.02 -12.83
C ARG A 76 -7.07 9.06 -13.60
N LYS A 77 -7.69 8.68 -14.73
CA LYS A 77 -8.50 9.60 -15.56
C LYS A 77 -9.65 10.22 -14.76
N SER A 78 -10.31 9.42 -13.92
CA SER A 78 -11.43 9.88 -13.10
C SER A 78 -10.98 10.74 -11.92
N PHE A 79 -9.83 10.44 -11.30
CA PHE A 79 -9.22 11.30 -10.30
C PHE A 79 -8.92 12.68 -10.90
N THR A 80 -8.16 12.73 -11.99
CA THR A 80 -7.76 13.99 -12.63
C THR A 80 -9.00 14.82 -13.03
N ARG A 81 -10.00 14.18 -13.65
CA ARG A 81 -11.26 14.84 -14.02
C ARG A 81 -11.96 15.42 -12.79
N THR A 82 -12.14 14.62 -11.74
CA THR A 82 -12.82 15.04 -10.50
C THR A 82 -12.07 16.19 -9.85
N PHE A 83 -10.75 16.11 -9.77
CA PHE A 83 -9.90 17.14 -9.18
C PHE A 83 -10.02 18.46 -9.95
N LEU A 84 -9.84 18.45 -11.28
CA LEU A 84 -9.87 19.65 -12.10
C LEU A 84 -11.25 20.33 -12.12
N GLN A 85 -12.33 19.54 -12.13
CA GLN A 85 -13.70 20.07 -12.09
C GLN A 85 -14.08 20.64 -10.72
N SER A 86 -13.47 20.12 -9.66
CA SER A 86 -13.87 20.47 -8.28
C SER A 86 -12.97 21.55 -7.68
N ARG A 87 -11.68 21.61 -8.06
CA ARG A 87 -10.68 22.47 -7.39
C ARG A 87 -11.08 23.95 -7.25
N ALA A 88 -11.81 24.51 -8.21
CA ALA A 88 -12.27 25.90 -8.18
C ALA A 88 -13.37 26.17 -7.15
N LYS A 89 -14.00 25.12 -6.61
CA LYS A 89 -15.01 25.19 -5.54
C LYS A 89 -14.38 25.04 -4.15
N PHE A 90 -13.08 24.73 -4.06
CA PHE A 90 -12.38 24.63 -2.79
C PHE A 90 -11.63 25.93 -2.52
N ASP A 91 -11.06 26.07 -1.31
CA ASP A 91 -10.41 27.31 -0.86
C ASP A 91 -11.35 28.53 -0.82
N GLN A 92 -12.61 28.29 -0.46
CA GLN A 92 -13.63 29.32 -0.28
C GLN A 92 -14.34 29.18 1.06
N GLU A 93 -14.93 30.28 1.51
CA GLU A 93 -15.85 30.25 2.64
C GLU A 93 -17.10 29.44 2.29
N PHE A 94 -17.70 28.78 3.28
CA PHE A 94 -18.93 28.02 3.08
C PHE A 94 -20.03 28.43 4.05
N GLU A 95 -21.25 28.48 3.54
CA GLU A 95 -22.45 28.76 4.34
C GLU A 95 -23.20 27.45 4.61
N GLY A 96 -22.93 26.85 5.76
CA GLY A 96 -23.68 25.72 6.33
C GLY A 96 -23.46 24.33 5.72
N ASP A 97 -24.14 23.34 6.30
CA ASP A 97 -23.87 21.91 6.12
C ASP A 97 -24.12 21.38 4.69
N LYS A 98 -25.06 21.97 3.95
CA LYS A 98 -25.36 21.55 2.58
C LYS A 98 -24.16 21.73 1.66
N THR A 99 -23.45 22.84 1.80
CA THR A 99 -22.25 23.15 1.04
C THR A 99 -21.12 22.19 1.41
N LEU A 100 -20.92 21.92 2.71
CA LEU A 100 -19.92 20.98 3.19
C LEU A 100 -20.13 19.56 2.64
N ASN A 101 -21.38 19.07 2.62
CA ASN A 101 -21.70 17.74 2.08
C ASN A 101 -21.34 17.54 0.60
N VAL A 102 -21.41 18.60 -0.21
CA VAL A 102 -20.96 18.54 -1.61
C VAL A 102 -19.45 18.33 -1.68
N HIS A 103 -18.68 19.03 -0.84
CA HIS A 103 -17.22 18.88 -0.77
C HIS A 103 -16.83 17.50 -0.24
N ILE A 104 -17.51 16.99 0.80
CA ILE A 104 -17.33 15.62 1.32
C ILE A 104 -17.48 14.59 0.21
N ARG A 105 -18.51 14.72 -0.64
CA ARG A 105 -18.72 13.82 -1.77
C ARG A 105 -17.57 13.87 -2.78
N ASP A 106 -17.13 15.05 -3.15
CA ASP A 106 -16.04 15.23 -4.12
C ASP A 106 -14.72 14.66 -3.56
N VAL A 107 -14.43 14.86 -2.27
CA VAL A 107 -13.27 14.27 -1.57
C VAL A 107 -13.38 12.74 -1.48
N ASN A 108 -14.56 12.20 -1.18
CA ASN A 108 -14.79 10.75 -1.19
C ASN A 108 -14.59 10.11 -2.57
N ASN A 109 -14.93 10.82 -3.66
CA ASN A 109 -14.64 10.36 -5.01
C ASN A 109 -13.13 10.29 -5.26
N LEU A 110 -12.37 11.32 -4.86
CA LEU A 110 -10.91 11.29 -4.95
C LEU A 110 -10.32 10.10 -4.16
N ARG A 111 -10.79 9.88 -2.93
CA ARG A 111 -10.41 8.71 -2.11
C ARG A 111 -10.62 7.40 -2.87
N ALA A 112 -11.81 7.21 -3.45
CA ALA A 112 -12.12 5.97 -4.17
C ALA A 112 -11.19 5.75 -5.37
N HIS A 113 -10.80 6.82 -6.07
CA HIS A 113 -9.84 6.71 -7.18
C HIS A 113 -8.42 6.42 -6.69
N ILE A 114 -7.97 7.02 -5.59
CA ILE A 114 -6.68 6.70 -4.95
C ILE A 114 -6.64 5.22 -4.54
N ASP A 115 -7.72 4.71 -3.91
CA ASP A 115 -7.83 3.31 -3.51
C ASP A 115 -7.73 2.37 -4.71
N ASN A 116 -8.50 2.65 -5.77
CA ASN A 116 -8.48 1.84 -6.98
C ASN A 116 -7.12 1.85 -7.69
N PHE A 117 -6.39 2.97 -7.67
CA PHE A 117 -5.12 3.11 -8.36
C PHE A 117 -3.94 2.55 -7.57
N PHE A 118 -3.80 2.88 -6.29
CA PHE A 118 -2.61 2.53 -5.50
C PHE A 118 -2.78 1.28 -4.65
N PHE A 119 -4.01 0.94 -4.31
CA PHE A 119 -4.34 -0.08 -3.31
C PHE A 119 -5.35 -1.12 -3.82
N PHE A 120 -5.55 -1.20 -5.14
CA PHE A 120 -6.38 -2.20 -5.82
C PHE A 120 -7.85 -2.22 -5.37
N GLY A 121 -8.32 -1.11 -4.79
CA GLY A 121 -9.63 -1.00 -4.16
C GLY A 121 -9.81 -1.88 -2.92
N GLN A 122 -8.72 -2.20 -2.23
CA GLN A 122 -8.74 -3.04 -1.03
C GLN A 122 -9.10 -2.25 0.23
N LEU A 123 -8.95 -0.92 0.22
CA LEU A 123 -9.23 -0.13 1.42
C LEU A 123 -10.74 0.06 1.66
N ARG A 124 -11.57 0.09 0.61
CA ARG A 124 -13.01 0.32 0.73
C ARG A 124 -13.75 -0.63 1.69
N ASP A 125 -13.26 -1.86 1.86
CA ASP A 125 -13.91 -2.91 2.65
C ASP A 125 -13.40 -2.92 4.12
N HIS A 126 -12.37 -2.12 4.41
CA HIS A 126 -11.64 -2.13 5.68
C HIS A 126 -11.40 -0.73 6.28
N VAL A 127 -11.80 0.34 5.59
CA VAL A 127 -11.55 1.72 6.00
C VAL A 127 -12.85 2.50 6.14
N ASP A 128 -13.17 2.84 7.39
CA ASP A 128 -14.18 3.82 7.73
C ASP A 128 -13.58 5.22 7.63
N VAL A 129 -14.28 6.14 6.96
CA VAL A 129 -13.77 7.49 6.72
C VAL A 129 -14.72 8.54 7.26
N ASP A 130 -14.18 9.41 8.09
CA ASP A 130 -14.83 10.59 8.63
C ASP A 130 -14.21 11.83 7.98
N LEU A 131 -14.97 12.46 7.07
CA LEU A 131 -14.59 13.69 6.39
C LEU A 131 -15.45 14.82 6.93
N GLY A 132 -14.85 15.88 7.43
CA GLY A 132 -15.63 16.99 7.95
C GLY A 132 -14.81 18.18 8.39
N MET A 133 -15.47 19.05 9.14
CA MET A 133 -14.84 20.20 9.77
C MET A 133 -14.34 19.81 11.15
N ASP A 134 -13.05 20.05 11.40
CA ASP A 134 -12.41 19.83 12.70
C ASP A 134 -12.69 18.43 13.32
N VAL A 135 -12.82 17.40 12.47
CA VAL A 135 -13.04 15.99 12.86
C VAL A 135 -11.79 15.35 13.47
N VAL A 136 -10.62 15.86 13.10
CA VAL A 136 -9.33 15.57 13.73
C VAL A 136 -9.17 16.53 14.91
N ALA A 137 -9.61 16.09 16.08
CA ALA A 137 -9.45 16.82 17.34
C ALA A 137 -8.11 16.46 18.02
N PRO A 138 -7.44 17.41 18.69
CA PRO A 138 -6.33 17.11 19.58
C PRO A 138 -6.80 16.11 20.65
N THR A 139 -6.08 15.02 20.81
CA THR A 139 -6.36 14.04 21.87
C THR A 139 -5.70 14.51 23.17
N GLU A 140 -6.31 14.18 24.33
CA GLU A 140 -5.74 14.51 25.66
C GLU A 140 -4.36 13.89 25.90
N ASP A 141 -4.05 12.78 25.21
CA ASP A 141 -2.76 12.08 25.26
C ASP A 141 -1.70 12.64 24.29
N GLY A 142 -2.05 13.67 23.50
CA GLY A 142 -1.15 14.32 22.54
C GLY A 142 -0.80 13.49 21.30
N SER A 143 -1.48 12.37 21.06
CA SER A 143 -1.29 11.55 19.85
C SER A 143 -1.73 12.26 18.57
N VAL A 144 -2.64 13.23 18.66
CA VAL A 144 -2.95 14.18 17.58
C VAL A 144 -2.42 15.56 17.96
N LYS A 145 -1.42 16.06 17.24
CA LYS A 145 -0.88 17.41 17.46
C LYS A 145 -1.77 18.46 16.81
N GLU A 146 -1.81 19.65 17.41
CA GLU A 146 -2.47 20.83 16.85
C GLU A 146 -1.98 21.11 15.41
N GLY A 147 -2.91 21.36 14.49
CA GLY A 147 -2.61 21.66 13.08
C GLY A 147 -2.61 20.46 12.13
N TRP A 148 -2.97 19.26 12.59
CA TRP A 148 -3.10 18.09 11.74
C TRP A 148 -4.45 18.03 11.03
N ASN A 149 -4.42 17.77 9.73
CA ASN A 149 -5.62 17.63 8.90
C ASN A 149 -6.00 16.18 8.62
N GLY A 150 -5.18 15.22 9.07
CA GLY A 150 -5.38 13.78 8.85
C GLY A 150 -5.06 12.99 10.11
N TYR A 151 -5.73 11.86 10.27
CA TYR A 151 -5.41 10.88 11.30
C TYR A 151 -5.88 9.49 10.89
N THR A 152 -5.00 8.50 11.03
CA THR A 152 -5.29 7.10 10.74
C THR A 152 -5.02 6.23 11.96
N VAL A 153 -5.99 5.40 12.32
CA VAL A 153 -5.82 4.42 13.40
C VAL A 153 -6.38 3.06 13.01
N LEU A 154 -5.65 2.00 13.35
CA LEU A 154 -6.11 0.63 13.22
C LEU A 154 -6.80 0.17 14.51
N ARG A 155 -8.03 -0.33 14.41
CA ARG A 155 -8.80 -0.93 15.50
C ARG A 155 -9.29 -2.32 15.09
N GLY A 156 -8.58 -3.35 15.57
CA GLY A 156 -8.84 -4.73 15.11
C GLY A 156 -8.47 -4.89 13.64
N ASP A 157 -9.44 -5.28 12.82
CA ASP A 157 -9.31 -5.42 11.36
C ASP A 157 -9.94 -4.26 10.56
N GLN A 158 -10.35 -3.20 11.25
CA GLN A 158 -10.88 -1.99 10.65
C GLN A 158 -9.93 -0.82 10.89
N CYS A 159 -9.79 0.03 9.90
CA CYS A 159 -9.00 1.24 9.99
C CYS A 159 -9.94 2.45 9.94
N HIS A 160 -9.75 3.39 10.85
CA HIS A 160 -10.51 4.63 10.88
C HIS A 160 -9.62 5.75 10.39
N LEU A 161 -10.08 6.40 9.34
CA LEU A 161 -9.45 7.55 8.72
C LEU A 161 -10.28 8.79 9.02
N LYS A 162 -9.66 9.82 9.57
CA LYS A 162 -10.29 11.13 9.79
C LYS A 162 -9.54 12.18 8.99
N ILE A 163 -10.27 13.03 8.26
CA ILE A 163 -9.67 14.11 7.49
C ILE A 163 -10.48 15.40 7.67
N ASN A 164 -9.79 16.44 8.12
CA ASN A 164 -10.31 17.79 8.10
C ASN A 164 -10.31 18.29 6.66
N ILE A 165 -11.50 18.59 6.13
CA ILE A 165 -11.66 19.23 4.83
C ILE A 165 -11.94 20.74 4.97
N ALA A 166 -12.21 21.19 6.19
CA ALA A 166 -12.54 22.56 6.53
C ALA A 166 -12.15 22.85 7.99
N SER A 167 -12.01 24.14 8.31
CA SER A 167 -11.95 24.61 9.68
C SER A 167 -12.69 25.95 9.79
N LYS A 168 -13.42 26.13 10.89
CA LYS A 168 -14.30 27.31 11.12
C LYS A 168 -15.33 27.51 10.01
N ASN A 169 -15.07 28.38 9.05
CA ASN A 169 -15.95 28.68 7.92
C ASN A 169 -15.23 28.58 6.56
N GLN A 170 -14.01 28.04 6.54
CA GLN A 170 -13.16 27.96 5.35
C GLN A 170 -12.95 26.50 4.94
N ILE A 171 -13.27 26.16 3.69
CA ILE A 171 -12.89 24.89 3.07
C ILE A 171 -11.41 24.95 2.70
N PHE A 172 -10.64 23.91 3.02
CA PHE A 172 -9.23 23.85 2.63
C PHE A 172 -9.04 23.70 1.12
N PRO A 173 -7.90 24.12 0.56
CA PRO A 173 -7.57 23.84 -0.84
C PRO A 173 -7.65 22.34 -1.15
N LEU A 174 -8.28 21.98 -2.28
CA LEU A 174 -8.45 20.56 -2.67
C LEU A 174 -7.11 19.84 -2.81
N ILE A 175 -6.05 20.54 -3.23
CA ILE A 175 -4.70 19.98 -3.35
C ILE A 175 -4.14 19.54 -1.99
N THR A 176 -4.40 20.31 -0.92
CA THR A 176 -3.99 19.99 0.44
C THR A 176 -4.77 18.80 0.99
N ILE A 177 -6.07 18.74 0.70
CA ILE A 177 -6.92 17.60 1.09
C ILE A 177 -6.47 16.32 0.35
N ALA A 178 -6.16 16.42 -0.94
CA ALA A 178 -5.66 15.29 -1.73
C ALA A 178 -4.31 14.79 -1.22
N GLU A 179 -3.40 15.69 -0.82
CA GLU A 179 -2.14 15.34 -0.16
C GLU A 179 -2.39 14.58 1.14
N THR A 180 -3.29 15.07 2.00
CA THR A 180 -3.65 14.39 3.25
C THR A 180 -4.29 13.02 2.99
N LEU A 181 -5.19 12.91 2.00
CA LEU A 181 -5.78 11.62 1.61
C LEU A 181 -4.70 10.60 1.22
N VAL A 182 -3.77 10.98 0.35
CA VAL A 182 -2.69 10.09 -0.10
C VAL A 182 -1.82 9.63 1.06
N HIS A 183 -1.46 10.56 1.95
CA HIS A 183 -0.68 10.29 3.15
C HIS A 183 -1.38 9.26 4.05
N GLU A 184 -2.62 9.55 4.43
CA GLU A 184 -3.34 8.75 5.40
C GLU A 184 -3.78 7.39 4.82
N MET A 185 -4.12 7.32 3.54
CA MET A 185 -4.42 6.04 2.88
C MET A 185 -3.19 5.14 2.77
N ALA A 186 -1.99 5.72 2.62
CA ALA A 186 -0.75 4.94 2.69
C ALA A 186 -0.52 4.35 4.09
N HIS A 187 -0.84 5.10 5.16
CA HIS A 187 -0.87 4.55 6.52
C HIS A 187 -1.88 3.41 6.62
N ALA A 188 -3.12 3.62 6.19
CA ALA A 188 -4.19 2.63 6.29
C ALA A 188 -3.79 1.31 5.60
N TYR A 189 -3.28 1.39 4.36
CA TYR A 189 -2.80 0.23 3.61
C TYR A 189 -1.71 -0.54 4.34
N LEU A 190 -0.67 0.16 4.80
CA LEU A 190 0.43 -0.50 5.50
C LEU A 190 -0.01 -1.07 6.85
N MET A 191 -0.84 -0.37 7.61
CA MET A 191 -1.33 -0.86 8.91
C MET A 191 -2.26 -2.07 8.78
N LEU A 192 -3.18 -2.05 7.79
CA LEU A 192 -4.15 -3.12 7.60
C LEU A 192 -3.51 -4.43 7.18
N PHE A 193 -2.65 -4.40 6.16
CA PHE A 193 -2.18 -5.62 5.50
C PHE A 193 -0.81 -6.10 5.99
N SER A 194 -0.04 -5.27 6.69
CA SER A 194 1.25 -5.70 7.24
C SER A 194 1.10 -6.68 8.39
N ALA A 195 2.03 -7.63 8.48
CA ALA A 195 2.07 -8.65 9.52
C ALA A 195 2.07 -8.07 10.94
N ARG A 196 1.04 -8.39 11.73
CA ARG A 196 0.85 -7.86 13.09
C ARG A 196 1.50 -8.71 14.17
N ASN A 197 1.53 -10.02 13.96
CA ASN A 197 1.99 -11.00 14.95
C ASN A 197 3.41 -11.51 14.66
N CYS A 198 4.23 -10.72 13.94
CA CYS A 198 5.61 -11.08 13.63
C CYS A 198 6.59 -10.26 14.45
N GLU A 199 7.22 -10.90 15.44
CA GLU A 199 8.23 -10.27 16.30
C GLU A 199 9.38 -9.64 15.49
N LYS A 200 9.76 -10.25 14.36
CA LYS A 200 10.80 -9.70 13.47
C LYS A 200 10.35 -8.42 12.77
N CYS A 201 9.09 -8.37 12.31
CA CYS A 201 8.53 -7.16 11.69
C CYS A 201 8.33 -6.06 12.72
N ASP A 202 7.91 -6.42 13.93
CA ASP A 202 7.71 -5.48 15.03
C ASP A 202 9.04 -4.83 15.45
N LYS A 203 10.09 -5.63 15.68
CA LYS A 203 11.46 -5.11 15.92
C LYS A 203 12.02 -4.29 14.76
N ALA A 204 11.52 -4.49 13.55
CA ALA A 204 11.92 -3.75 12.35
C ALA A 204 11.02 -2.55 12.04
N ARG A 205 10.08 -2.16 12.91
CA ARG A 205 9.07 -1.11 12.66
C ARG A 205 9.62 0.19 12.09
N LEU A 206 10.72 0.71 12.62
CA LEU A 206 11.38 1.91 12.08
C LEU A 206 11.77 1.77 10.60
N SER A 207 12.13 0.56 10.19
CA SER A 207 12.54 0.23 8.83
C SER A 207 11.36 -0.19 7.93
N THR A 208 10.15 -0.28 8.51
CA THR A 208 8.93 -0.69 7.83
C THR A 208 7.87 0.41 7.96
N ILE A 209 6.84 0.17 8.77
CA ILE A 209 5.63 0.98 8.87
C ILE A 209 5.71 2.11 9.90
N GLY A 210 6.80 2.23 10.68
CA GLY A 210 6.93 3.25 11.73
C GLY A 210 6.53 2.78 13.12
N LEU A 211 6.87 3.59 14.12
CA LEU A 211 6.53 3.33 15.52
C LEU A 211 5.01 3.47 15.74
N PRO A 212 4.45 2.76 16.75
CA PRO A 212 3.07 3.00 17.17
C PRO A 212 2.84 4.50 17.46
N GLY A 213 1.77 5.07 16.89
CA GLY A 213 1.42 6.49 17.03
C GLY A 213 2.11 7.45 16.06
N ASP A 214 3.17 7.03 15.37
CA ASP A 214 3.83 7.84 14.33
C ASP A 214 3.54 7.31 12.92
N GLY A 215 3.82 6.02 12.66
CA GLY A 215 3.55 5.44 11.34
C GLY A 215 4.51 5.85 10.20
N HIS A 216 5.52 6.71 10.45
CA HIS A 216 6.37 7.26 9.41
C HIS A 216 7.68 6.48 9.20
N GLY A 217 7.60 5.15 9.16
CA GLY A 217 8.76 4.28 8.89
C GLY A 217 9.30 4.42 7.47
N LEU A 218 10.46 3.80 7.18
CA LEU A 218 11.09 3.92 5.87
C LEU A 218 10.22 3.40 4.71
N VAL A 219 9.45 2.32 4.91
CA VAL A 219 8.55 1.79 3.86
C VAL A 219 7.41 2.75 3.60
N PHE A 220 6.85 3.37 4.63
CA PHE A 220 5.87 4.44 4.47
C PHE A 220 6.45 5.59 3.65
N GLN A 221 7.61 6.13 4.05
CA GLN A 221 8.22 7.28 3.39
C GLN A 221 8.49 7.03 1.89
N MET A 222 8.96 5.83 1.55
CA MET A 222 9.17 5.41 0.16
C MET A 222 7.86 5.31 -0.62
N LEU A 223 6.85 4.61 -0.08
CA LEU A 223 5.56 4.43 -0.73
C LEU A 223 4.86 5.76 -0.96
N HIS A 224 4.73 6.58 0.09
CA HIS A 224 4.12 7.90 0.05
C HIS A 224 4.79 8.78 -1.01
N ARG A 225 6.14 8.84 -1.02
CA ARG A 225 6.85 9.68 -1.97
C ARG A 225 6.59 9.26 -3.41
N ILE A 226 6.63 7.96 -3.68
CA ILE A 226 6.38 7.39 -5.01
C ILE A 226 4.95 7.71 -5.47
N MET A 227 3.96 7.54 -4.61
CA MET A 227 2.56 7.90 -4.91
C MET A 227 2.44 9.38 -5.27
N VAL A 228 3.04 10.28 -4.49
CA VAL A 228 3.04 11.72 -4.76
C VAL A 228 3.70 12.03 -6.11
N THR A 229 4.85 11.42 -6.44
CA THR A 229 5.48 11.60 -7.76
C THR A 229 4.52 11.22 -8.87
N THR A 230 3.93 10.03 -8.76
CA THR A 230 3.03 9.51 -9.78
C THR A 230 1.83 10.42 -9.98
N ILE A 231 1.23 10.98 -8.92
CA ILE A 231 0.09 11.90 -9.06
C ILE A 231 0.49 13.22 -9.71
N ARG A 232 1.68 13.77 -9.38
CA ARG A 232 2.18 15.01 -10.00
C ARG A 232 2.35 14.89 -11.51
N GLU A 233 2.59 13.68 -12.01
CA GLU A 233 2.75 13.39 -13.44
C GLU A 233 1.40 13.24 -14.17
N TRP A 234 0.27 13.16 -13.47
CA TRP A 234 -1.03 12.93 -14.10
C TRP A 234 -1.60 14.15 -14.83
N ASP A 235 -1.28 15.36 -14.37
CA ASP A 235 -1.74 16.63 -14.95
C ASP A 235 -0.95 17.82 -14.41
N ASP A 236 -0.78 18.88 -15.21
CA ASP A 236 -0.10 20.12 -14.81
C ASP A 236 -0.74 20.78 -13.56
N GLY A 237 -2.05 20.62 -13.38
CA GLY A 237 -2.77 21.11 -12.20
C GLY A 237 -2.43 20.38 -10.90
N LEU A 238 -1.69 19.26 -10.96
CA LEU A 238 -1.30 18.44 -9.82
C LEU A 238 0.21 18.53 -9.51
N LYS A 239 1.00 19.22 -10.34
CA LYS A 239 2.47 19.30 -10.21
C LYS A 239 2.95 19.77 -8.83
N ASP A 240 2.13 20.58 -8.15
CA ASP A 240 2.45 21.19 -6.86
C ASP A 240 1.96 20.36 -5.66
N LEU A 241 1.35 19.18 -5.87
CA LEU A 241 0.86 18.30 -4.81
C LEU A 241 1.99 17.97 -3.82
N ALA A 242 1.87 18.36 -2.56
CA ALA A 242 2.90 18.19 -1.54
C ALA A 242 4.29 18.75 -1.93
N ALA A 243 4.41 19.70 -2.87
CA ALA A 243 5.72 20.15 -3.38
C ALA A 243 6.62 20.77 -2.31
N LYS A 244 6.01 21.40 -1.29
CA LYS A 244 6.72 21.96 -0.14
C LYS A 244 7.24 20.87 0.80
N ASP A 245 6.42 19.86 1.07
CA ASP A 245 6.75 18.80 2.03
C ASP A 245 7.61 17.69 1.40
N CYS A 246 7.42 17.40 0.11
CA CYS A 246 8.17 16.43 -0.70
C CYS A 246 8.85 17.14 -1.89
N PRO A 247 9.91 17.94 -1.68
CA PRO A 247 10.56 18.68 -2.76
C PRO A 247 11.36 17.77 -3.69
N GLY A 248 11.30 18.03 -5.00
CA GLY A 248 12.03 17.21 -5.98
C GLY A 248 11.68 15.73 -5.82
N LEU A 249 12.67 14.85 -5.69
CA LEU A 249 12.51 13.40 -5.44
C LEU A 249 12.61 12.99 -3.96
N GLN A 250 12.66 13.96 -3.04
CA GLN A 250 12.89 13.71 -1.61
C GLN A 250 11.62 13.27 -0.88
N VAL A 251 11.78 12.42 0.14
CA VAL A 251 10.70 12.02 1.06
C VAL A 251 10.08 13.22 1.80
N SER A 252 8.90 12.99 2.38
CA SER A 252 8.20 13.99 3.22
C SER A 252 9.07 14.47 4.38
N GLN A 253 9.33 15.78 4.41
CA GLN A 253 10.13 16.44 5.43
C GLN A 253 9.42 16.39 6.79
N SER A 254 8.11 16.64 6.82
CA SER A 254 7.29 16.56 8.03
C SER A 254 7.24 15.15 8.61
N ALA A 255 6.93 14.13 7.80
CA ALA A 255 6.93 12.73 8.21
C ALA A 255 8.29 12.29 8.76
N ARG A 256 9.38 12.70 8.11
CA ARG A 256 10.75 12.40 8.56
C ARG A 256 11.07 13.07 9.89
N ALA A 257 10.67 14.33 10.07
CA ALA A 257 10.85 15.05 11.33
C ALA A 257 10.11 14.36 12.48
N LEU A 258 8.88 13.90 12.22
CA LEU A 258 8.05 13.17 13.18
C LEU A 258 8.65 11.80 13.54
N ALA A 259 9.05 11.01 12.54
CA ALA A 259 9.72 9.73 12.76
C ALA A 259 10.98 9.88 13.63
N ARG A 260 11.78 10.93 13.37
CA ARG A 260 12.98 11.26 14.16
C ARG A 260 12.62 11.66 15.58
N GLN A 261 11.57 12.46 15.77
CA GLN A 261 11.10 12.87 17.09
C GLN A 261 10.59 11.67 17.90
N ALA A 262 9.76 10.82 17.30
CA ALA A 262 9.23 9.61 17.90
C ALA A 262 10.37 8.67 18.33
N TYR A 263 11.36 8.45 17.46
CA TYR A 263 12.53 7.65 17.81
C TYR A 263 13.35 8.26 18.96
N LYS A 264 13.53 9.58 18.98
CA LYS A 264 14.26 10.26 20.07
C LYS A 264 13.55 10.12 21.41
N ALA A 265 12.22 10.15 21.42
CA ALA A 265 11.38 10.03 22.61
C ALA A 265 11.40 8.63 23.24
N LEU A 266 11.78 7.59 22.48
CA LEU A 266 11.86 6.23 23.03
C LEU A 266 12.86 6.11 24.19
N PRO A 267 12.53 5.35 25.25
CA PRO A 267 13.48 4.93 26.27
C PRO A 267 14.68 4.18 25.67
N SER A 268 15.85 4.26 26.30
CA SER A 268 17.07 3.60 25.80
C SER A 268 16.90 2.09 25.59
N ALA A 269 16.15 1.41 26.48
CA ALA A 269 15.86 -0.01 26.37
C ALA A 269 15.02 -0.35 25.11
N GLU A 270 14.09 0.52 24.72
CA GLU A 270 13.26 0.34 23.53
C GLU A 270 14.01 0.70 22.24
N LYS A 271 14.92 1.69 22.29
CA LYS A 271 15.80 2.00 21.16
C LYS A 271 16.63 0.79 20.74
N GLU A 272 17.06 -0.05 21.69
CA GLU A 272 17.76 -1.29 21.39
C GLU A 272 16.86 -2.36 20.75
N ALA A 273 15.58 -2.42 21.14
CA ALA A 273 14.60 -3.31 20.51
C ALA A 273 14.36 -2.99 19.03
N TYR A 274 14.48 -1.71 18.64
CA TYR A 274 14.33 -1.25 17.25
C TYR A 274 15.66 -1.01 16.52
N ARG A 275 16.82 -1.24 17.17
CA ARG A 275 18.13 -1.19 16.51
C ARG A 275 18.20 -2.34 15.51
N LYS A 276 18.24 -1.99 14.22
CA LYS A 276 18.25 -2.93 13.09
C LYS A 276 19.21 -4.11 13.32
N PRO A 277 18.76 -5.37 13.17
CA PRO A 277 19.64 -6.45 12.79
C PRO A 277 20.24 -6.11 11.43
N ARG A 278 21.57 -5.90 11.34
CA ARG A 278 22.31 -5.65 10.08
C ARG A 278 21.95 -6.64 8.96
N SER A 279 21.54 -7.86 9.32
CA SER A 279 21.19 -8.95 8.41
C SER A 279 19.94 -8.70 7.55
N LEU A 280 18.95 -7.93 8.03
CA LEU A 280 17.75 -7.61 7.24
C LEU A 280 18.03 -6.59 6.12
N LEU A 281 19.06 -5.76 6.29
CA LEU A 281 19.47 -4.78 5.28
C LEU A 281 20.35 -5.37 4.18
N GLN A 282 21.14 -6.40 4.47
CA GLN A 282 22.14 -6.93 3.52
C GLN A 282 21.62 -8.04 2.61
N ALA A 283 20.55 -8.74 2.96
CA ALA A 283 20.07 -9.91 2.22
C ALA A 283 19.06 -9.60 1.09
N GLN A 284 18.52 -8.38 1.02
CA GLN A 284 17.53 -8.01 0.01
C GLN A 284 18.13 -6.98 -0.94
N ARG A 285 18.10 -7.27 -2.25
CA ARG A 285 18.27 -6.22 -3.27
C ARG A 285 17.15 -5.20 -3.03
N HIS A 286 17.50 -4.01 -2.57
CA HIS A 286 16.54 -2.94 -2.32
C HIS A 286 16.08 -2.40 -3.67
N LEU A 287 15.01 -2.97 -4.22
CA LEU A 287 14.37 -2.49 -5.45
C LEU A 287 13.83 -1.07 -5.29
N ILE A 288 13.56 -0.65 -4.05
CA ILE A 288 13.18 0.71 -3.70
C ILE A 288 14.00 1.09 -2.46
N ARG A 289 14.66 2.26 -2.52
CA ARG A 289 15.55 2.75 -1.45
C ARG A 289 15.52 4.26 -1.32
N ILE A 290 15.83 4.75 -0.12
CA ILE A 290 16.12 6.16 0.17
C ILE A 290 17.64 6.36 0.08
N THR A 291 18.10 7.40 -0.62
CA THR A 291 19.51 7.80 -0.71
C THR A 291 19.95 8.61 0.51
N ASP A 292 21.25 8.90 0.59
CA ASP A 292 21.78 9.78 1.64
C ASP A 292 21.21 11.21 1.51
N ASP A 293 20.92 11.64 0.27
CA ASP A 293 20.24 12.91 -0.07
C ASP A 293 18.71 12.86 0.10
N GLU A 294 18.21 11.81 0.77
CA GLU A 294 16.80 11.63 1.11
C GLU A 294 15.86 11.39 -0.09
N GLU A 295 16.42 11.13 -1.27
CA GLU A 295 15.67 10.83 -2.49
C GLU A 295 15.22 9.37 -2.53
N VAL A 296 14.03 9.13 -3.11
CA VAL A 296 13.55 7.77 -3.34
C VAL A 296 13.91 7.32 -4.75
N LEU A 297 14.70 6.25 -4.82
CA LEU A 297 15.07 5.59 -6.08
C LEU A 297 14.37 4.25 -6.21
N VAL A 298 13.80 4.01 -7.39
CA VAL A 298 13.16 2.75 -7.77
C VAL A 298 14.00 2.08 -8.87
N ASP A 299 14.40 0.84 -8.64
CA ASP A 299 15.09 0.00 -9.61
C ASP A 299 14.13 -0.35 -10.75
N LEU A 300 14.48 0.05 -11.98
CA LEU A 300 13.67 -0.17 -13.18
C LEU A 300 13.34 -1.65 -13.42
N THR A 301 14.19 -2.57 -12.92
CA THR A 301 13.92 -4.00 -13.04
C THR A 301 12.67 -4.44 -12.29
N LEU A 302 12.18 -3.65 -11.32
CA LEU A 302 10.90 -3.91 -10.65
C LEU A 302 9.74 -3.89 -11.66
N ARG A 303 9.66 -2.85 -12.49
CA ARG A 303 8.66 -2.71 -13.57
C ARG A 303 8.91 -3.73 -14.68
N ASP A 304 10.14 -3.79 -15.19
CA ASP A 304 10.46 -4.61 -16.37
C ASP A 304 10.27 -6.11 -16.11
N ARG A 305 10.42 -6.58 -14.87
CA ARG A 305 10.12 -7.98 -14.51
C ARG A 305 8.61 -8.22 -14.44
N ALA A 306 7.82 -7.26 -13.98
CA ALA A 306 6.38 -7.37 -13.93
C ALA A 306 5.79 -7.45 -15.35
N LEU A 307 6.16 -6.52 -16.23
CA LEU A 307 5.72 -6.51 -17.63
C LEU A 307 6.10 -7.80 -18.37
N ARG A 308 7.33 -8.31 -18.19
CA ARG A 308 7.73 -9.60 -18.77
C ARG A 308 6.90 -10.78 -18.26
N ALA A 309 6.61 -10.83 -16.96
CA ALA A 309 5.78 -11.89 -16.40
C ALA A 309 4.33 -11.82 -16.91
N GLU A 310 3.78 -10.61 -17.06
CA GLU A 310 2.45 -10.37 -17.62
C GLU A 310 2.38 -10.84 -19.09
N GLU A 311 3.39 -10.52 -19.90
CA GLU A 311 3.48 -10.93 -21.30
C GLU A 311 3.60 -12.45 -21.45
N ASP A 312 4.48 -13.09 -20.66
CA ASP A 312 4.65 -14.55 -20.67
C ASP A 312 3.31 -15.26 -20.42
N ILE A 313 2.49 -14.72 -19.52
CA ILE A 313 1.18 -15.27 -19.18
C ILE A 313 0.18 -15.02 -20.30
N ARG A 314 0.20 -13.84 -20.93
CA ARG A 314 -0.63 -13.53 -22.10
C ARG A 314 -0.35 -14.52 -23.23
N VAL A 315 0.92 -14.77 -23.54
CA VAL A 315 1.35 -15.74 -24.56
C VAL A 315 0.90 -17.16 -24.19
N ARG A 316 1.07 -17.58 -22.93
CA ARG A 316 0.60 -18.90 -22.47
C ARG A 316 -0.91 -19.07 -22.59
N LYS A 317 -1.70 -18.07 -22.18
CA LYS A 317 -3.17 -18.07 -22.32
C LYS A 317 -3.58 -18.15 -23.80
N SER A 318 -2.91 -17.41 -24.69
CA SER A 318 -3.19 -17.43 -26.13
C SER A 318 -2.92 -18.81 -26.73
N ARG A 319 -1.79 -19.45 -26.37
CA ARG A 319 -1.46 -20.81 -26.81
C ARG A 319 -2.47 -21.85 -26.31
N ALA A 320 -2.90 -21.75 -25.05
CA ALA A 320 -3.93 -22.64 -24.50
C ALA A 320 -5.26 -22.51 -25.28
N LYS A 321 -5.76 -21.29 -25.49
CA LYS A 321 -6.97 -21.04 -26.28
C LYS A 321 -6.85 -21.57 -27.72
N GLY A 322 -5.67 -21.43 -28.33
CA GLY A 322 -5.40 -21.97 -29.66
C GLY A 322 -5.46 -23.49 -29.72
N ASN A 323 -4.92 -24.17 -28.69
CA ASN A 323 -4.98 -25.62 -28.57
C ASN A 323 -6.41 -26.12 -28.32
N ASP A 324 -7.16 -25.47 -27.44
CA ASP A 324 -8.56 -25.79 -27.16
C ASP A 324 -9.42 -25.67 -28.43
N ARG A 325 -9.20 -24.61 -29.22
CA ARG A 325 -9.90 -24.41 -30.50
C ARG A 325 -9.59 -25.53 -31.49
N LYS A 326 -8.32 -25.92 -31.63
CA LYS A 326 -7.92 -27.05 -32.49
C LYS A 326 -8.54 -28.37 -32.03
N GLN A 327 -8.59 -28.60 -30.72
CA GLN A 327 -9.18 -29.81 -30.16
C GLN A 327 -10.70 -29.86 -30.39
N MET A 328 -11.41 -28.74 -30.24
CA MET A 328 -12.83 -28.65 -30.57
C MET A 328 -13.09 -28.87 -32.08
N GLU A 329 -12.22 -28.37 -32.95
CA GLU A 329 -12.33 -28.55 -34.40
C GLU A 329 -12.11 -30.01 -34.80
N LEU A 330 -11.11 -30.68 -34.22
CA LEU A 330 -10.89 -32.13 -34.39
C LEU A 330 -12.11 -32.94 -33.93
N GLN A 331 -12.68 -32.64 -32.76
CA GLN A 331 -13.88 -33.32 -32.27
C GLN A 331 -15.10 -33.09 -33.18
N ARG A 332 -15.23 -31.90 -33.80
CA ARG A 332 -16.29 -31.62 -34.77
C ARG A 332 -16.10 -32.42 -36.05
N LEU A 333 -14.88 -32.48 -36.56
CA LEU A 333 -14.54 -33.28 -37.75
C LEU A 333 -14.80 -34.77 -37.50
N GLU A 334 -14.35 -35.32 -36.37
CA GLU A 334 -14.60 -36.73 -36.02
C GLU A 334 -16.10 -37.06 -35.92
N LYS A 335 -16.91 -36.16 -35.34
CA LYS A 335 -18.37 -36.32 -35.28
C LYS A 335 -19.02 -36.26 -36.67
N ALA A 336 -18.53 -35.39 -37.55
CA ALA A 336 -19.02 -35.30 -38.92
C ALA A 336 -18.70 -36.60 -39.68
N THR A 337 -17.46 -37.09 -39.62
CA THR A 337 -17.04 -38.33 -40.29
C THR A 337 -17.82 -39.55 -39.79
N LYS A 338 -18.13 -39.64 -38.49
CA LYS A 338 -18.96 -40.72 -37.94
C LYS A 338 -20.40 -40.69 -38.46
N ARG A 339 -21.01 -39.50 -38.56
CA ARG A 339 -22.37 -39.36 -39.13
C ARG A 339 -22.41 -39.75 -40.61
N THR A 340 -21.42 -39.34 -41.40
CA THR A 340 -21.36 -39.72 -42.82
C THR A 340 -21.16 -41.22 -43.01
N ALA A 341 -20.43 -41.88 -42.11
CA ALA A 341 -20.24 -43.33 -42.15
C ALA A 341 -21.50 -44.12 -41.71
N GLU A 342 -22.36 -43.53 -40.87
CA GLU A 342 -23.66 -44.12 -40.49
C GLU A 342 -24.72 -43.91 -41.58
N GLU A 343 -24.70 -42.79 -42.30
CA GLU A 343 -25.62 -42.51 -43.43
C GLU A 343 -25.30 -43.33 -44.70
N GLN A 344 -24.09 -43.90 -44.80
CA GLN A 344 -23.66 -44.76 -45.91
C GLN A 344 -23.88 -46.27 -45.65
N ARG A 345 -24.39 -46.64 -44.47
CA ARG A 345 -24.82 -48.01 -44.13
C ARG A 345 -26.33 -48.11 -44.19
#